data_AF-A0A5C3QYA6-F1
#
_entry.id   AF-A0A5C3QYA6-F1
#
_cell.length_a   1.000
_cell.length_b   1.000
_cell.length_c   1.000
_cell.angle_alpha   90.00
_cell.angle_beta   90.00
_cell.angle_gamma   90.00
#
_symmetry.space_group_name_H-M   'P 1'
#
loop_
_entity.id
_entity.type
_entity.pdbx_description
1 polymer ?
#
loop_
_entity_poly.entity_id
_entity_poly.type
_entity_poly.pdbx_seq_one_letter_code
_entity_poly.pdbx_strand_id
1 'polypeptide(L)'
;MKAFMSSKVSKLRQESTNDEQRPKYKQEIDEDRNNAYNDAMLHRMVHTKLLSGSLSEDISLKPAARRKAMEGRLLELTGSSKLGKGENIIRKGERNKASTRVRKGLQDKVQERRKEKLEEAKDLGNYHRSLKRVYEDEDADRPKKKRDRGLSMGVGRFSGGVLKLSRDDIAKATGTSGRGRGGGSRGRGASTRGRGSSGRGGKRGKR
;
A
#
# COMPACT_ATOMS: atom_id res chain seq x y z
N MET A 1 -33.63 53.79 -9.88
CA MET A 1 -34.76 54.27 -9.04
C MET A 1 -36.17 53.86 -9.53
N LYS A 2 -36.34 53.15 -10.66
CA LYS A 2 -37.68 52.88 -11.24
C LYS A 2 -38.40 51.62 -10.73
N ALA A 3 -37.77 50.83 -9.86
CA ALA A 3 -38.33 49.56 -9.34
C ALA A 3 -39.11 49.72 -8.02
N PHE A 4 -38.92 50.82 -7.29
CA PHE A 4 -39.58 51.08 -6.00
C PHE A 4 -40.94 51.81 -6.12
N MET A 5 -41.29 52.34 -7.30
CA MET A 5 -42.52 53.10 -7.55
C MET A 5 -43.51 52.37 -8.46
N SER A 6 -43.34 51.07 -8.66
CA SER A 6 -44.22 50.23 -9.49
C SER A 6 -45.10 49.36 -8.59
N SER A 7 -46.43 49.50 -8.71
CA SER A 7 -47.48 48.85 -7.90
C SER A 7 -47.63 47.33 -8.10
N LYS A 8 -46.67 46.65 -8.75
CA LYS A 8 -46.65 45.18 -8.90
C LYS A 8 -45.65 44.55 -7.93
N VAL A 9 -46.17 43.96 -6.85
CA VAL A 9 -45.42 43.27 -5.78
C VAL A 9 -45.04 41.82 -6.16
N SER A 10 -44.85 41.51 -7.44
CA SER A 10 -44.64 40.14 -7.92
C SER A 10 -43.18 39.66 -7.95
N LYS A 11 -42.24 40.40 -7.35
CA LYS A 11 -40.80 40.04 -7.34
C LYS A 11 -40.24 39.64 -5.97
N LEU A 12 -41.07 39.29 -4.99
CA LEU A 12 -40.62 38.70 -3.71
C LEU A 12 -40.37 37.18 -3.79
N ARG A 13 -40.61 36.54 -4.95
CA ARG A 13 -40.52 35.08 -5.13
C ARG A 13 -39.65 34.63 -6.32
N GLN A 14 -38.81 35.50 -6.88
CA GLN A 14 -37.78 35.08 -7.84
C GLN A 14 -36.47 34.81 -7.09
N GLU A 15 -36.34 33.54 -6.68
CA GLU A 15 -35.12 32.74 -6.86
C GLU A 15 -33.78 33.37 -6.48
N SER A 16 -33.40 33.22 -5.20
CA SER A 16 -31.98 33.02 -4.85
C SER A 16 -31.61 31.53 -5.00
N THR A 17 -31.75 30.98 -6.20
CA THR A 17 -31.18 29.68 -6.58
C THR A 17 -29.97 29.84 -7.50
N ASN A 18 -29.35 31.01 -7.51
CA ASN A 18 -28.08 31.27 -8.18
C ASN A 18 -27.15 32.03 -7.23
N ASP A 19 -26.75 31.38 -6.12
CA ASP A 19 -25.50 31.76 -5.48
C ASP A 19 -24.36 31.19 -6.34
N GLU A 20 -23.95 32.03 -7.28
CA GLU A 20 -22.66 31.95 -7.95
C GLU A 20 -21.58 31.65 -6.90
N GLN A 21 -20.87 30.54 -7.09
CA GLN A 21 -19.77 30.16 -6.23
C GLN A 21 -18.80 31.33 -6.07
N ARG A 22 -18.74 31.87 -4.85
CA ARG A 22 -17.92 33.00 -4.42
C ARG A 22 -16.49 32.88 -5.00
N PRO A 23 -15.88 33.96 -5.51
CA PRO A 23 -14.55 33.92 -6.12
C PRO A 23 -13.47 33.35 -5.19
N LYS A 24 -13.64 33.49 -3.87
CA LYS A 24 -12.78 32.88 -2.84
C LYS A 24 -12.75 31.34 -2.89
N TYR A 25 -13.88 30.70 -3.21
CA TYR A 25 -13.97 29.23 -3.29
C TYR A 25 -13.26 28.69 -4.54
N LYS A 26 -13.28 29.43 -5.65
CA LYS A 26 -12.54 29.07 -6.86
C LYS A 26 -11.03 29.25 -6.68
N GLN A 27 -10.61 30.33 -6.01
CA GLN A 27 -9.21 30.57 -5.65
C GLN A 27 -8.68 29.48 -4.71
N GLU A 28 -9.44 29.09 -3.68
CA GLU A 28 -9.07 28.02 -2.75
C GLU A 28 -8.92 26.66 -3.47
N ILE A 29 -9.80 26.35 -4.42
CA ILE A 29 -9.69 25.13 -5.24
C ILE A 29 -8.45 25.16 -6.15
N ASP A 30 -8.13 26.31 -6.74
CA ASP A 30 -6.97 26.43 -7.62
C ASP A 30 -5.65 26.42 -6.82
N GLU A 31 -5.66 26.97 -5.60
CA GLU A 31 -4.57 26.84 -4.63
C GLU A 31 -4.38 25.39 -4.18
N ASP A 32 -5.45 24.67 -3.85
CA ASP A 32 -5.39 23.25 -3.49
C ASP A 32 -4.87 22.39 -4.64
N ARG A 33 -5.27 22.69 -5.89
CA ARG A 33 -4.75 22.01 -7.09
C ARG A 33 -3.26 22.30 -7.30
N ASN A 34 -2.85 23.55 -7.12
CA ASN A 34 -1.45 23.94 -7.27
C ASN A 34 -0.58 23.30 -6.17
N ASN A 35 -1.06 23.27 -4.93
CA ASN A 35 -0.40 22.61 -3.81
C ASN A 35 -0.29 21.10 -4.06
N ALA A 36 -1.35 20.44 -4.51
CA ALA A 36 -1.30 19.02 -4.86
C ALA A 36 -0.32 18.73 -6.01
N TYR A 37 -0.24 19.63 -7.00
CA TYR A 37 0.74 19.53 -8.09
C TYR A 37 2.17 19.71 -7.56
N ASN A 38 2.39 20.70 -6.71
CA ASN A 38 3.69 20.99 -6.10
C ASN A 38 4.13 19.83 -5.19
N ASP A 39 3.23 19.25 -4.41
CA ASP A 39 3.49 18.07 -3.58
C ASP A 39 3.81 16.83 -4.44
N ALA A 40 3.07 16.61 -5.52
CA ALA A 40 3.36 15.52 -6.45
C ALA A 40 4.73 15.72 -7.14
N MET A 41 5.06 16.96 -7.52
CA MET A 41 6.34 17.33 -8.08
C MET A 41 7.46 17.17 -7.05
N LEU A 42 7.24 17.58 -5.80
CA LEU A 42 8.18 17.44 -4.70
C LEU A 42 8.43 15.96 -4.37
N HIS A 43 7.37 15.17 -4.23
CA HIS A 43 7.46 13.72 -4.05
C HIS A 43 8.25 13.09 -5.20
N ARG A 44 8.00 13.53 -6.44
CA ARG A 44 8.80 13.12 -7.60
C ARG A 44 10.26 13.49 -7.42
N MET A 45 10.59 14.72 -7.05
CA MET A 45 11.96 15.22 -6.87
C MET A 45 12.72 14.58 -5.69
N VAL A 46 12.03 14.21 -4.62
CA VAL A 46 12.64 13.54 -3.46
C VAL A 46 12.97 12.08 -3.78
N HIS A 47 12.06 11.38 -4.46
CA HIS A 47 12.22 9.96 -4.75
C HIS A 47 13.01 9.68 -6.03
N THR A 48 12.88 10.53 -7.06
CA THR A 48 13.82 10.53 -8.16
C THR A 48 15.05 11.26 -7.66
N LYS A 49 16.19 10.58 -7.54
CA LYS A 49 17.47 11.20 -7.19
C LYS A 49 17.99 12.14 -8.30
N LEU A 50 17.15 13.00 -8.89
CA LEU A 50 17.50 13.97 -9.93
C LEU A 50 18.62 14.89 -9.46
N LEU A 51 18.57 15.28 -8.19
CA LEU A 51 19.56 16.15 -7.54
C LEU A 51 20.78 15.38 -7.01
N SER A 52 20.61 14.22 -6.37
CA SER A 52 21.66 13.65 -5.50
C SER A 52 22.75 12.82 -6.21
N GLY A 53 22.90 12.88 -7.53
CA GLY A 53 23.96 12.06 -8.15
C GLY A 53 24.15 12.17 -9.66
N SER A 54 23.16 12.60 -10.43
CA SER A 54 23.41 12.80 -11.88
C SER A 54 23.68 14.23 -12.28
N LEU A 55 23.20 15.20 -11.50
CA LEU A 55 23.18 16.63 -11.86
C LEU A 55 24.02 17.48 -10.90
N SER A 56 24.21 17.03 -9.65
CA SER A 56 25.20 17.61 -8.74
C SER A 56 26.60 17.15 -9.17
N GLU A 57 27.34 18.00 -9.87
CA GLU A 57 28.75 17.77 -10.23
C GLU A 57 29.65 17.60 -8.99
N ASP A 58 29.21 18.15 -7.85
CA ASP A 58 29.87 18.05 -6.54
C ASP A 58 29.99 16.60 -6.01
N ILE A 59 29.13 15.71 -6.50
CA ILE A 59 29.22 14.28 -6.22
C ILE A 59 29.82 13.63 -7.46
N SER A 60 31.14 13.49 -7.49
CA SER A 60 31.92 12.90 -8.59
C SER A 60 31.62 11.40 -8.77
N LEU A 61 30.41 11.05 -9.19
CA LEU A 61 30.05 9.67 -9.52
C LEU A 61 30.84 9.19 -10.73
N LYS A 62 31.32 7.95 -10.65
CA LYS A 62 31.92 7.25 -11.79
C LYS A 62 30.95 7.27 -12.99
N PRO A 63 31.42 7.48 -14.24
CA PRO A 63 30.55 7.53 -15.41
C PRO A 63 29.61 6.32 -15.57
N ALA A 64 30.07 5.13 -15.17
CA ALA A 64 29.25 3.91 -15.18
C ALA A 64 28.07 3.96 -14.19
N ALA A 65 28.24 4.58 -13.02
CA ALA A 65 27.16 4.77 -12.06
C ALA A 65 26.15 5.81 -12.57
N ARG A 66 26.64 6.88 -13.22
CA ARG A 66 25.81 7.91 -13.85
C ARG A 66 24.89 7.32 -14.93
N ARG A 67 25.43 6.48 -15.83
CA ARG A 67 24.63 5.81 -16.88
C ARG A 67 23.52 4.92 -16.29
N LYS A 68 23.83 4.11 -15.29
CA LYS A 68 22.84 3.24 -14.62
C LYS A 68 21.75 4.04 -13.89
N ALA A 69 22.12 5.16 -13.29
CA ALA A 69 21.16 6.07 -12.69
C ALA A 69 20.23 6.69 -13.75
N MET A 70 20.74 7.07 -14.93
CA MET A 70 19.92 7.59 -16.03
C MET A 70 18.98 6.52 -16.61
N GLU A 71 19.50 5.33 -16.90
CA GLU A 71 18.68 4.21 -17.37
C GLU A 71 17.59 3.86 -16.36
N GLY A 72 17.92 3.89 -15.06
CA GLY A 72 16.96 3.62 -13.99
C GLY A 72 15.81 4.61 -13.98
N ARG A 73 16.11 5.88 -14.24
CA ARG A 73 15.08 6.93 -14.36
C ARG A 73 14.22 6.75 -15.58
N LEU A 74 14.79 6.38 -16.72
CA LEU A 74 13.99 6.06 -17.91
C LEU A 74 12.96 4.98 -17.56
N LEU A 75 13.37 3.95 -16.81
CA LEU A 75 12.50 2.86 -16.36
C LEU A 75 11.44 3.29 -15.32
N GLU A 76 11.71 4.35 -14.55
CA GLU A 76 10.74 4.96 -13.63
C GLU A 76 9.73 5.85 -14.38
N LEU A 77 10.21 6.64 -15.36
CA LEU A 77 9.37 7.51 -16.20
C LEU A 77 8.43 6.72 -17.11
N THR A 78 8.87 5.56 -17.60
CA THR A 78 8.02 4.64 -18.37
C THR A 78 6.99 3.92 -17.50
N GLY A 79 7.00 4.12 -16.17
CA GLY A 79 6.12 3.45 -15.22
C GLY A 79 6.44 1.97 -15.01
N SER A 80 7.55 1.47 -15.56
CA SER A 80 7.96 0.06 -15.43
C SER A 80 8.53 -0.26 -14.04
N SER A 81 8.84 0.76 -13.23
CA SER A 81 9.28 0.61 -11.85
C SER A 81 8.72 1.68 -10.93
N LYS A 82 8.71 1.38 -9.63
CA LYS A 82 8.40 2.36 -8.59
C LYS A 82 9.50 3.42 -8.56
N LEU A 83 9.09 4.66 -8.30
CA LEU A 83 9.97 5.80 -8.18
C LEU A 83 11.13 5.55 -7.19
N GLY A 84 12.34 5.91 -7.58
CA GLY A 84 13.57 5.67 -6.81
C GLY A 84 14.08 4.22 -6.82
N LYS A 85 13.40 3.27 -7.48
CA LYS A 85 13.79 1.86 -7.53
C LYS A 85 14.37 1.41 -8.87
N GLY A 86 14.34 2.25 -9.90
CA GLY A 86 14.76 1.91 -11.25
C GLY A 86 16.24 1.52 -11.34
N GLU A 87 17.12 2.26 -10.66
CA GLU A 87 18.55 1.94 -10.63
C GLU A 87 18.83 0.56 -10.01
N ASN A 88 18.11 0.23 -8.94
CA ASN A 88 18.27 -1.06 -8.25
C ASN A 88 17.82 -2.23 -9.14
N ILE A 89 16.80 -2.03 -9.97
CA ILE A 89 16.32 -3.05 -10.91
C ILE A 89 17.39 -3.33 -11.97
N ILE A 90 18.02 -2.29 -12.52
CA ILE A 90 19.10 -2.44 -13.51
C ILE A 90 20.30 -3.14 -12.88
N ARG A 91 20.74 -2.68 -11.71
CA ARG A 91 21.85 -3.32 -10.97
C ARG A 91 21.54 -4.78 -10.62
N LYS A 92 20.29 -5.10 -10.25
CA LYS A 92 19.84 -6.48 -10.02
C LYS A 92 19.89 -7.30 -11.33
N GLY A 93 19.46 -6.73 -12.45
CA GLY A 93 19.53 -7.35 -13.77
C GLY A 93 20.96 -7.68 -14.20
N GLU A 94 21.91 -6.76 -13.99
CA GLU A 94 23.33 -6.99 -14.25
C GLU A 94 23.92 -8.10 -13.37
N ARG A 95 23.61 -8.09 -12.07
CA ARG A 95 24.05 -9.13 -11.12
C ARG A 95 23.49 -10.51 -11.48
N ASN A 96 22.32 -10.57 -12.10
CA ASN A 96 21.73 -11.82 -12.57
C ASN A 96 22.48 -12.41 -13.77
N LYS A 97 23.22 -11.61 -14.54
CA LYS A 97 24.10 -12.10 -15.62
C LYS A 97 25.40 -12.74 -15.09
N ALA A 98 25.84 -12.35 -13.89
CA ALA A 98 27.03 -12.92 -13.27
C ALA A 98 26.82 -14.37 -12.78
N SER A 99 27.91 -15.11 -12.63
CA SER A 99 27.90 -16.47 -12.09
C SER A 99 27.38 -16.51 -10.65
N THR A 100 26.88 -17.67 -10.22
CA THR A 100 26.23 -17.84 -8.91
C THR A 100 27.14 -17.48 -7.74
N ARG A 101 28.41 -17.90 -7.78
CA ARG A 101 29.41 -17.59 -6.74
C ARG A 101 29.66 -16.10 -6.61
N VAL A 102 29.84 -15.40 -7.74
CA VAL A 102 30.06 -13.95 -7.75
C VAL A 102 28.81 -13.21 -7.27
N ARG A 103 27.63 -13.63 -7.72
CA ARG A 103 26.36 -13.03 -7.31
C ARG A 103 26.15 -13.14 -5.80
N LYS A 104 26.40 -14.31 -5.20
CA LYS A 104 26.31 -14.53 -3.76
C LYS A 104 27.32 -13.66 -3.01
N GLY A 105 28.61 -13.70 -3.38
CA GLY A 105 29.62 -12.88 -2.73
C GLY A 105 29.34 -11.37 -2.80
N LEU A 106 28.77 -10.89 -3.90
CA LEU A 106 28.32 -9.49 -4.01
C LEU A 106 27.13 -9.19 -3.10
N GLN A 107 26.19 -10.13 -2.93
CA GLN A 107 25.06 -9.97 -2.00
C GLN A 107 25.54 -9.97 -0.55
N ASP A 108 26.42 -10.90 -0.19
CA ASP A 108 26.99 -11.03 1.15
C ASP A 108 27.76 -9.76 1.53
N LYS A 109 28.63 -9.25 0.63
CA LYS A 109 29.36 -7.99 0.85
C LYS A 109 28.45 -6.75 0.93
N VAL A 110 27.26 -6.79 0.35
CA VAL A 110 26.26 -5.72 0.52
C VAL A 110 25.60 -5.82 1.89
N GLN A 111 25.34 -7.03 2.36
CA GLN A 111 24.78 -7.29 3.69
C GLN A 111 25.76 -6.95 4.82
N GLU A 112 27.04 -7.30 4.69
CA GLU A 112 28.09 -6.93 5.65
C GLU A 112 28.19 -5.42 5.82
N ARG A 113 28.39 -4.68 4.73
CA ARG A 113 28.42 -3.21 4.74
C ARG A 113 27.15 -2.57 5.30
N ARG A 114 26.01 -3.26 5.22
CA ARG A 114 24.76 -2.80 5.77
C ARG A 114 24.71 -3.00 7.29
N LYS A 115 25.18 -4.14 7.77
CA LYS A 115 25.30 -4.43 9.21
C LYS A 115 26.29 -3.47 9.87
N GLU A 116 27.45 -3.25 9.27
CA GLU A 116 28.45 -2.27 9.74
C GLU A 116 27.82 -0.88 9.92
N LYS A 117 27.12 -0.37 8.90
CA LYS A 117 26.41 0.92 9.00
C LYS A 117 25.33 0.98 10.08
N LEU A 118 24.70 -0.15 10.38
CA LEU A 118 23.69 -0.25 11.42
C LEU A 118 24.35 -0.24 12.80
N GLU A 119 25.48 -0.92 12.96
CA GLU A 119 26.31 -0.91 14.17
C GLU A 119 26.90 0.48 14.41
N GLU A 120 27.54 1.09 13.40
CA GLU A 120 28.02 2.47 13.46
C GLU A 120 26.91 3.46 13.86
N ALA A 121 25.71 3.32 13.28
CA ALA A 121 24.57 4.16 13.63
C ALA A 121 24.08 3.93 15.07
N LYS A 122 24.19 2.72 15.61
CA LYS A 122 23.89 2.43 17.01
C LYS A 122 24.95 3.02 17.94
N ASP A 123 26.22 2.86 17.59
CA ASP A 123 27.35 3.34 18.38
C ASP A 123 27.36 4.87 18.45
N LEU A 124 27.02 5.53 17.35
CA LEU A 124 26.85 6.99 17.27
C LEU A 124 25.53 7.49 17.90
N GLY A 125 24.64 6.60 18.33
CA GLY A 125 23.32 6.96 18.89
C GLY A 125 22.31 7.49 17.85
N ASN A 126 22.64 7.47 16.55
CA ASN A 126 21.77 7.91 15.46
C ASN A 126 20.68 6.88 15.09
N TYR A 127 20.73 5.68 15.68
CA TYR A 127 19.74 4.65 15.46
C TYR A 127 18.48 4.89 16.31
N HIS A 128 17.34 5.05 15.64
CA HIS A 128 16.02 5.07 16.29
C HIS A 128 15.08 4.04 15.66
N ARG A 129 14.16 3.46 16.45
CA ARG A 129 13.22 2.42 15.99
C ARG A 129 12.36 2.88 14.80
N SER A 130 12.03 4.16 14.73
CA SER A 130 11.29 4.75 13.59
C SER A 130 12.10 4.70 12.28
N LEU A 131 13.43 4.76 12.37
CA LEU A 131 14.35 4.73 11.24
C LEU A 131 14.78 3.31 10.86
N LYS A 132 14.26 2.28 11.54
CA LYS A 132 14.56 0.88 11.25
C LYS A 132 14.36 0.53 9.77
N ARG A 133 13.35 1.11 9.11
CA ARG A 133 13.07 0.91 7.68
C ARG A 133 14.20 1.38 6.76
N VAL A 134 14.94 2.42 7.14
CA VAL A 134 16.10 2.92 6.39
C VAL A 134 17.24 1.89 6.42
N TYR A 135 17.36 1.19 7.56
CA TYR A 135 18.38 0.17 7.79
C TYR A 135 17.92 -1.27 7.50
N GLU A 136 16.65 -1.54 7.18
CA GLU A 136 16.15 -2.86 6.77
C GLU A 136 16.10 -3.07 5.25
N ASP A 137 16.35 -4.31 4.81
CA ASP A 137 16.31 -4.65 3.40
C ASP A 137 14.95 -4.36 2.77
N GLU A 138 14.96 -3.70 1.62
CA GLU A 138 13.80 -3.52 0.75
C GLU A 138 13.15 -4.85 0.34
N ASP A 139 13.92 -5.95 0.36
CA ASP A 139 13.43 -7.30 0.10
C ASP A 139 12.74 -7.94 1.33
N ALA A 140 12.80 -7.32 2.52
CA ALA A 140 12.07 -7.72 3.71
C ALA A 140 10.57 -7.39 3.64
N ASP A 141 10.18 -6.43 2.78
CA ASP A 141 8.78 -6.09 2.50
C ASP A 141 8.07 -7.12 1.61
N ARG A 142 8.79 -8.13 1.10
CA ARG A 142 8.15 -9.20 0.34
C ARG A 142 7.19 -9.97 1.26
N PRO A 143 5.93 -10.19 0.85
CA PRO A 143 4.98 -10.91 1.67
C PRO A 143 5.55 -12.29 1.99
N LYS A 144 5.72 -12.57 3.30
CA LYS A 144 6.17 -13.89 3.76
C LYS A 144 5.20 -14.93 3.20
N LYS A 145 5.73 -15.89 2.43
CA LYS A 145 4.92 -17.01 1.92
C LYS A 145 4.22 -17.67 3.11
N LYS A 146 2.90 -17.84 3.02
CA LYS A 146 2.15 -18.57 4.03
C LYS A 146 2.69 -20.00 4.06
N ARG A 147 2.98 -20.50 5.27
CA ARG A 147 3.41 -21.89 5.45
C ARG A 147 2.32 -22.82 4.90
N ASP A 148 2.71 -23.75 4.04
CA ASP A 148 1.83 -24.80 3.58
C ASP A 148 1.40 -25.65 4.78
N ARG A 149 0.08 -25.78 4.98
CA ARG A 149 -0.49 -26.44 6.15
C ARG A 149 -0.57 -27.97 6.00
N GLY A 150 0.05 -28.54 4.97
CA GLY A 150 -0.07 -29.94 4.59
C GLY A 150 -1.50 -30.33 4.18
N LEU A 151 -1.74 -31.61 3.96
CA LEU A 151 -3.10 -32.13 3.82
C LEU A 151 -3.78 -32.14 5.19
N SER A 152 -4.85 -31.36 5.34
CA SER A 152 -5.69 -31.42 6.54
C SER A 152 -6.63 -32.62 6.46
N MET A 153 -6.74 -33.37 7.56
CA MET A 153 -7.76 -34.42 7.69
C MET A 153 -9.17 -33.80 7.70
N GLY A 154 -10.13 -34.45 7.04
CA GLY A 154 -11.52 -33.97 6.91
C GLY A 154 -12.44 -34.26 8.11
N VAL A 155 -11.90 -34.77 9.22
CA VAL A 155 -12.67 -35.16 10.40
C VAL A 155 -12.22 -34.39 11.64
N GLY A 156 -13.15 -33.67 12.26
CA GLY A 156 -12.92 -32.96 13.52
C GLY A 156 -11.80 -31.91 13.48
N ARG A 157 -11.41 -31.43 14.67
CA ARG A 157 -10.31 -30.49 14.89
C ARG A 157 -9.26 -31.13 15.77
N PHE A 158 -8.07 -31.36 15.21
CA PHE A 158 -6.91 -31.77 16.00
C PHE A 158 -6.29 -30.53 16.67
N SER A 159 -6.25 -30.52 18.00
CA SER A 159 -5.63 -29.43 18.76
C SER A 159 -4.97 -29.98 20.01
N GLY A 160 -3.68 -29.68 20.21
CA GLY A 160 -2.95 -30.05 21.42
C GLY A 160 -2.81 -31.56 21.64
N GLY A 161 -2.64 -32.34 20.56
CA GLY A 161 -2.49 -33.81 20.64
C GLY A 161 -3.82 -34.57 20.73
N VAL A 162 -4.95 -33.88 20.85
CA VAL A 162 -6.27 -34.49 21.00
C VAL A 162 -7.17 -34.16 19.80
N LEU A 163 -7.83 -35.19 19.26
CA LEU A 163 -8.83 -35.05 18.21
C LEU A 163 -10.18 -34.70 18.83
N LYS A 164 -10.69 -33.50 18.50
CA LYS A 164 -12.03 -33.05 18.92
C LYS A 164 -13.02 -33.34 17.80
N LEU A 165 -13.97 -34.24 18.05
CA LEU A 165 -15.04 -34.60 17.12
C LEU A 165 -16.32 -33.84 17.47
N SER A 166 -17.02 -33.31 16.46
CA SER A 166 -18.37 -32.80 16.66
C SER A 166 -19.38 -33.95 16.71
N ARG A 167 -20.55 -33.72 17.33
CA ARG A 167 -21.63 -34.73 17.34
C ARG A 167 -22.04 -35.12 15.90
N ASP A 168 -21.98 -34.19 14.96
CA ASP A 168 -22.28 -34.43 13.55
C ASP A 168 -21.23 -35.31 12.86
N ASP A 169 -19.94 -35.13 13.19
CA ASP A 169 -18.87 -35.98 12.66
C ASP A 169 -19.00 -37.42 13.19
N ILE A 170 -19.38 -37.56 14.45
CA ILE A 170 -19.67 -38.86 15.06
C ILE A 170 -20.88 -39.49 14.36
N ALA A 171 -21.98 -38.76 14.20
CA ALA A 171 -23.19 -39.27 13.56
C ALA A 171 -22.98 -39.70 12.09
N LYS A 172 -22.12 -38.98 11.35
CA LYS A 172 -21.71 -39.37 9.99
C LYS A 172 -20.86 -40.63 9.97
N ALA A 173 -19.98 -40.82 10.95
CA ALA A 173 -19.13 -42.00 11.05
C ALA A 173 -19.89 -43.25 11.55
N THR A 174 -20.88 -43.08 12.44
CA THR A 174 -21.66 -44.18 13.02
C THR A 174 -22.84 -44.60 12.14
N GLY A 175 -23.05 -43.96 10.98
CA GLY A 175 -24.12 -44.33 10.04
C GLY A 175 -25.54 -44.06 10.54
N THR A 176 -25.69 -43.44 11.71
CA THR A 176 -26.98 -42.99 12.25
C THR A 176 -27.39 -41.68 11.59
N SER A 177 -27.54 -41.69 10.26
CA SER A 177 -28.35 -40.69 9.59
C SER A 177 -29.81 -41.02 9.91
N GLY A 178 -30.32 -40.39 10.96
CA GLY A 178 -31.76 -40.33 11.18
C GLY A 178 -32.43 -39.87 9.89
N ARG A 179 -33.32 -40.70 9.34
CA ARG A 179 -34.29 -40.30 8.33
C ARG A 179 -34.99 -39.03 8.82
N GLY A 180 -34.61 -37.88 8.25
CA GLY A 180 -35.09 -36.58 8.67
C GLY A 180 -35.01 -35.58 7.52
N ARG A 181 -36.06 -35.60 6.69
CA ARG A 181 -36.61 -34.53 5.83
C ARG A 181 -35.82 -33.20 5.77
N GLY A 182 -35.47 -32.82 4.55
CA GLY A 182 -35.77 -31.52 3.94
C GLY A 182 -35.31 -30.25 4.67
N GLY A 183 -34.32 -29.56 4.10
CA GLY A 183 -33.95 -28.23 4.56
C GLY A 183 -33.00 -27.48 3.64
N GLY A 184 -33.53 -26.95 2.53
CA GLY A 184 -33.04 -25.69 1.97
C GLY A 184 -31.80 -25.75 1.07
N SER A 185 -31.98 -26.26 -0.14
CA SER A 185 -31.32 -25.66 -1.31
C SER A 185 -31.83 -24.22 -1.43
N ARG A 186 -31.08 -23.26 -0.90
CA ARG A 186 -31.23 -21.84 -1.24
C ARG A 186 -29.98 -21.42 -2.01
N GLY A 187 -30.11 -21.53 -3.33
CA GLY A 187 -29.68 -20.54 -4.30
C GLY A 187 -28.29 -19.95 -4.10
N ARG A 188 -27.31 -20.54 -4.81
CA ARG A 188 -26.27 -19.74 -5.43
C ARG A 188 -26.92 -18.85 -6.49
N GLY A 189 -27.29 -17.64 -6.10
CA GLY A 189 -27.62 -16.54 -7.00
C GLY A 189 -26.60 -15.44 -6.79
N ALA A 190 -25.69 -15.29 -7.75
CA ALA A 190 -24.81 -14.15 -7.83
C ALA A 190 -25.62 -12.86 -7.99
N SER A 191 -25.40 -11.87 -7.13
CA SER A 191 -25.63 -10.47 -7.48
C SER A 191 -24.70 -9.56 -6.69
N THR A 192 -23.63 -9.17 -7.36
CA THR A 192 -23.00 -7.86 -7.30
C THR A 192 -24.03 -6.75 -7.04
N ARG A 193 -23.82 -5.93 -5.99
CA ARG A 193 -24.24 -4.51 -5.77
C ARG A 193 -24.29 -4.26 -4.25
N GLY A 194 -23.32 -3.57 -3.68
CA GLY A 194 -23.46 -2.14 -3.36
C GLY A 194 -23.60 -1.98 -1.84
N ARG A 195 -22.56 -1.48 -1.15
CA ARG A 195 -22.49 -0.10 -0.61
C ARG A 195 -23.61 0.26 0.38
N GLY A 196 -23.21 0.54 1.62
CA GLY A 196 -23.96 1.33 2.62
C GLY A 196 -24.10 0.56 3.95
N SER A 197 -23.37 0.90 5.01
CA SER A 197 -23.51 2.09 5.88
C SER A 197 -24.42 1.80 7.09
N SER A 198 -23.96 2.27 8.26
CA SER A 198 -24.57 2.27 9.61
C SER A 198 -24.54 0.91 10.34
N GLY A 199 -24.18 0.82 11.62
CA GLY A 199 -23.87 1.83 12.62
C GLY A 199 -24.27 1.32 14.01
N ARG A 200 -23.46 1.69 15.01
CA ARG A 200 -23.86 1.95 16.42
C ARG A 200 -24.37 0.81 17.33
N GLY A 201 -23.69 0.68 18.47
CA GLY A 201 -24.24 0.25 19.77
C GLY A 201 -23.84 -1.15 20.19
N GLY A 202 -23.31 -1.43 21.38
CA GLY A 202 -23.06 -0.62 22.56
C GLY A 202 -22.53 -1.51 23.70
N LYS A 203 -21.85 -0.87 24.66
CA LYS A 203 -21.62 -1.23 26.08
C LYS A 203 -21.95 -2.66 26.54
N ARG A 204 -21.00 -3.27 27.27
CA ARG A 204 -21.23 -3.72 28.66
C ARG A 204 -19.90 -4.09 29.35
N GLY A 205 -19.66 -3.45 30.50
CA GLY A 205 -18.61 -3.82 31.45
C GLY A 205 -19.06 -4.88 32.47
N LYS A 206 -18.28 -4.94 33.55
CA LYS A 206 -18.18 -5.93 34.65
C LYS A 206 -17.13 -7.01 34.32
N ARG A 207 -16.12 -7.29 35.16
CA ARG A 207 -15.89 -7.02 36.59
C ARG A 207 -14.44 -6.65 36.81
#